data_AF-A0A2E8P9I0-F1
#
_entry.id   AF-A0A2E8P9I0-F1
#
_cell.length_a   1.000
_cell.length_b   1.000
_cell.length_c   1.000
_cell.angle_alpha   90.00
_cell.angle_beta   90.00
_cell.angle_gamma   90.00
#
_symmetry.space_group_name_H-M   'P 1'
#
loop_
_entity.id
_entity.type
_entity.pdbx_description
1 polymer ?
#
loop_
_entity_poly.entity_id
_entity_poly.type
_entity_poly.pdbx_seq_one_letter_code
_entity_poly.pdbx_strand_id
1 'polypeptide(L)' 'MTEATEQQSVIAVRTALAQRGVSGQVRRLDDSARTAVEAAQALGIEVGQIASSLIFLADGDPVLVIASGRQLPEQ' A
#
# COMPACT_ATOMS: atom_id res chain seq x y z
N MET A 1 4.60 -24.69 -11.20
CA MET A 1 4.70 -23.29 -11.66
C MET A 1 3.30 -22.71 -11.53
N THR A 2 2.98 -22.13 -10.37
CA THR A 2 1.60 -21.79 -10.02
C THR A 2 1.26 -20.44 -10.64
N GLU A 3 0.42 -20.44 -11.66
CA GLU A 3 -0.23 -19.23 -12.18
C GLU A 3 -1.04 -18.62 -11.04
N ALA A 4 -0.49 -17.59 -10.40
CA ALA A 4 -1.19 -16.87 -9.35
C ALA A 4 -2.20 -15.94 -10.02
N THR A 5 -3.47 -16.35 -10.03
CA THR A 5 -4.62 -15.49 -10.36
C THR A 5 -4.43 -14.11 -9.73
N GLU A 6 -4.36 -13.07 -10.56
CA GLU A 6 -4.18 -11.70 -10.10
C GLU A 6 -5.44 -11.28 -9.33
N GLN A 7 -5.26 -10.74 -8.12
CA GLN A 7 -6.39 -10.34 -7.29
C GLN A 7 -7.12 -9.16 -7.94
N GLN A 8 -8.46 -9.16 -7.90
CA GLN A 8 -9.28 -8.10 -8.50
C GLN A 8 -8.91 -6.70 -7.99
N SER A 9 -8.51 -6.58 -6.71
CA SER A 9 -8.02 -5.34 -6.12
C SER A 9 -6.76 -4.80 -6.82
N VAL A 10 -5.83 -5.68 -7.21
CA VAL A 10 -4.62 -5.30 -7.93
C VAL A 10 -4.95 -4.79 -9.33
N ILE A 11 -5.85 -5.47 -10.05
CA ILE A 11 -6.31 -5.07 -11.38
C ILE A 11 -6.97 -3.68 -11.33
N ALA A 12 -7.85 -3.46 -10.35
CA ALA A 12 -8.54 -2.18 -10.15
C ALA A 12 -7.55 -1.03 -9.91
N VAL A 13 -6.55 -1.23 -9.03
CA VAL A 13 -5.53 -0.20 -8.74
C VAL A 13 -4.67 0.08 -9.97
N ARG A 14 -4.19 -0.94 -10.68
CA ARG A 14 -3.40 -0.77 -11.92
C ARG A 14 -4.18 0.03 -12.98
N THR A 15 -5.46 -0.27 -13.14
CA THR A 15 -6.34 0.42 -14.09
C THR A 15 -6.51 1.89 -13.71
N ALA A 16 -6.78 2.17 -12.43
CA ALA A 16 -6.94 3.53 -11.93
C ALA A 16 -5.67 4.37 -12.08
N LEU A 17 -4.48 3.78 -11.83
CA LEU A 17 -3.19 4.45 -12.03
C LEU A 17 -2.96 4.78 -13.51
N ALA A 18 -3.23 3.83 -14.41
CA ALA A 18 -3.07 4.03 -15.85
C ALA A 18 -3.99 5.13 -16.39
N GLN A 19 -5.26 5.13 -15.98
CA GLN A 19 -6.24 6.16 -16.37
C GLN A 19 -5.86 7.56 -15.89
N ARG A 20 -5.11 7.67 -14.78
CA ARG A 20 -4.64 8.93 -14.21
C ARG A 20 -3.25 9.35 -14.70
N GLY A 21 -2.62 8.56 -15.58
CA GLY A 21 -1.26 8.83 -16.08
C GLY A 21 -0.17 8.79 -15.00
N VAL A 22 -0.41 8.09 -13.90
CA VAL A 22 0.57 8.00 -12.80
C VAL A 22 1.71 7.09 -13.22
N SER A 23 2.94 7.60 -13.16
CA SER A 23 4.15 6.81 -13.38
C SER A 23 4.40 5.87 -12.20
N GLY A 24 4.38 4.56 -12.44
CA GLY A 24 4.68 3.56 -11.42
C GLY A 24 4.23 2.15 -11.84
N GLN A 25 4.80 1.13 -11.23
CA GLN A 25 4.43 -0.26 -11.48
C GLN A 25 4.01 -0.92 -10.16
N VAL A 26 2.85 -1.58 -10.17
CA VAL A 26 2.45 -2.45 -9.07
C VAL A 26 3.29 -3.73 -9.17
N ARG A 27 4.06 -4.01 -8.12
CA ARG A 27 4.93 -5.19 -8.03
C ARG A 27 4.36 -6.14 -6.98
N ARG A 28 4.35 -7.43 -7.29
CA ARG A 28 4.09 -8.47 -6.28
C ARG A 28 5.37 -8.66 -5.47
N LEU A 29 5.23 -8.65 -4.15
CA LEU A 29 6.29 -9.05 -3.22
C LEU A 29 6.14 -10.54 -2.94
N ASP A 30 7.26 -11.24 -2.85
CA ASP A 30 7.29 -12.66 -2.50
C ASP A 30 7.13 -12.87 -0.98
N ASP A 31 7.59 -11.89 -0.20
CA ASP A 31 7.42 -11.81 1.25
C ASP A 31 6.12 -11.11 1.67
N SER A 32 5.72 -11.32 2.92
CA SER A 32 4.58 -10.65 3.55
C SER A 32 4.73 -9.13 3.51
N ALA A 33 3.66 -8.43 3.16
CA ALA A 33 3.54 -6.97 3.27
C ALA A 33 2.46 -6.58 4.28
N ARG A 34 2.24 -7.40 5.33
CA ARG A 34 1.20 -7.16 6.34
C ARG A 34 1.51 -5.95 7.21
N THR A 35 2.79 -5.64 7.40
CA THR A 35 3.23 -4.45 8.16
C THR A 35 4.08 -3.54 7.29
N ALA A 36 4.16 -2.26 7.67
CA ALA A 36 5.03 -1.31 6.99
C ALA A 36 6.52 -1.70 7.09
N VAL A 37 6.92 -2.32 8.21
CA VAL A 37 8.29 -2.79 8.43
C VAL A 37 8.63 -3.94 7.48
N GLU A 38 7.76 -4.95 7.39
CA GLU A 38 7.95 -6.08 6.48
C GLU A 38 8.00 -5.61 5.01
N ALA A 39 7.08 -4.73 4.62
CA ALA A 39 7.04 -4.19 3.26
C ALA A 39 8.30 -3.38 2.91
N ALA A 40 8.79 -2.56 3.85
CA ALA A 40 10.00 -1.77 3.67
C ALA A 40 11.24 -2.67 3.53
N GLN A 41 11.34 -3.72 4.35
CA GLN A 41 12.42 -4.71 4.28
C GLN A 41 12.40 -5.45 2.93
N ALA A 42 11.24 -5.93 2.49
CA ALA A 42 11.10 -6.61 1.20
C ALA A 42 11.43 -5.73 -0.01
N LEU A 43 11.25 -4.40 0.13
CA LEU A 43 11.56 -3.42 -0.92
C LEU A 43 12.98 -2.82 -0.80
N GLY A 44 13.67 -3.02 0.32
CA GLY A 44 14.98 -2.40 0.59
C GLY A 44 14.91 -0.88 0.75
N ILE A 45 13.84 -0.36 1.34
CA ILE A 45 13.60 1.09 1.54
C ILE A 45 13.38 1.42 3.02
N GLU A 46 13.36 2.72 3.35
CA GLU A 46 13.01 3.14 4.72
C GLU A 46 11.51 2.95 4.99
N VAL A 47 11.15 2.58 6.23
CA VAL A 47 9.74 2.39 6.63
C VAL A 47 8.90 3.67 6.43
N GLY A 48 9.52 4.85 6.58
CA GLY A 48 8.87 6.13 6.32
C GLY A 48 8.45 6.35 4.85
N GLN A 49 8.99 5.56 3.93
CA GLN A 49 8.63 5.60 2.50
C GLN A 49 7.44 4.67 2.18
N ILE A 50 6.99 3.84 3.12
CA ILE A 50 5.75 3.07 2.99
C ILE A 50 4.58 3.97 3.37
N ALA A 51 3.55 4.04 2.53
CA ALA A 51 2.32 4.74 2.85
C ALA A 51 1.22 3.74 3.24
N SER A 52 0.44 4.06 4.27
CA SER A 52 -0.77 3.34 4.67
C SER A 52 -2.00 4.18 4.38
N SER A 53 -3.03 3.54 3.82
CA SER A 53 -4.34 4.15 3.56
C SER A 53 -5.32 3.66 4.62
N LEU A 54 -5.78 4.56 5.47
CA LEU A 54 -6.73 4.27 6.54
C LEU A 54 -8.04 4.98 6.25
N ILE A 55 -9.16 4.28 6.35
CA ILE A 55 -10.49 4.84 6.11
C ILE A 55 -11.24 4.87 7.44
N PHE A 56 -11.74 6.04 7.81
CA PHE A 56 -12.51 6.28 9.02
C PHE A 56 -13.88 6.86 8.66
N LEU A 57 -14.83 6.72 9.58
CA LEU A 57 -16.05 7.53 9.58
C LEU A 57 -15.89 8.60 10.66
N ALA A 58 -16.01 9.87 10.29
CA ALA A 58 -15.95 11.01 11.19
C ALA A 58 -17.22 11.83 11.00
N ASP A 59 -18.02 11.98 12.05
CA ASP A 59 -19.30 12.69 12.02
C ASP A 59 -20.25 12.26 10.88
N GLY A 60 -20.17 11.00 10.47
CA GLY A 60 -20.99 10.41 9.39
C GLY A 60 -20.35 10.45 8.01
N ASP A 61 -19.25 11.18 7.83
CA ASP A 61 -18.55 11.30 6.55
C ASP A 61 -17.32 10.38 6.47
N PRO A 62 -17.08 9.72 5.31
CA PRO A 62 -15.90 8.90 5.12
C PRO A 62 -14.64 9.75 4.93
N VAL A 63 -13.62 9.50 5.75
CA VAL A 63 -12.32 10.19 5.72
C VAL A 63 -11.23 9.20 5.34
N LEU A 64 -10.46 9.52 4.31
CA LEU A 64 -9.24 8.79 3.92
C LEU A 64 -8.02 9.51 4.50
N VAL A 65 -7.25 8.79 5.31
CA VAL A 65 -5.95 9.24 5.84
C VAL A 65 -4.85 8.48 5.13
N ILE A 66 -3.92 9.22 4.52
CA ILE A 66 -2.65 8.67 4.00
C ILE A 66 -1.56 9.00 5.01
N ALA A 67 -1.02 7.98 5.67
CA ALA A 67 0.01 8.12 6.69
C ALA A 67 1.31 7.43 6.25
N SER A 68 2.46 8.01 6.63
CA SER A 68 3.73 7.29 6.48
C SER A 68 3.82 6.15 7.48
N GLY A 69 4.43 5.04 7.09
CA GLY A 69 4.66 3.87 7.94
C GLY A 69 5.63 4.11 9.09
N ARG A 70 6.25 5.31 9.17
CA ARG A 70 7.05 5.72 10.32
C ARG A 70 6.14 5.75 11.55
N GLN A 71 6.24 4.72 12.39
CA GLN A 71 5.70 4.77 13.73
C GLN A 71 6.47 5.84 14.52
N LEU A 72 5.74 6.74 15.18
CA LEU A 72 6.31 7.58 16.21
C LEU A 72 6.86 6.62 17.29
N PRO A 73 8.10 6.81 17.79
CA PRO A 73 8.57 6.02 18.91
C PRO A 73 7.60 6.22 20.07
N GLU A 74 7.09 5.12 20.63
CA GLU A 74 6.43 5.15 21.93
C GLU A 74 7.48 5.64 22.94
N GLN A 75 7.13 6.69 23.68
CA GLN A 75 7.84 7.08 24.89
C GLN A 75 7.36 6.19 26.03
#